data_AF-Q8EN28-F1
#
_entry.id   AF-Q8EN28-F1
#
_cell.length_a   1.000
_cell.length_b   1.000
_cell.length_c   1.000
_cell.angle_alpha   90.00
_cell.angle_beta   90.00
_cell.angle_gamma   90.00
#
_symmetry.space_group_name_H-M   'P 1'
#
loop_
_entity.id
_entity.type
_entity.pdbx_description
1 polymer ?
#
loop_
_entity_poly.entity_id
_entity_poly.type
_entity_poly.pdbx_seq_one_letter_code
_entity_poly.pdbx_strand_id
1 'polypeptide(L)'
;MNWKKTISIVPLSAALVFSGTANFVGAHEGEHSEEPTVQTAAVDLRSDLGHLLSEHAYLAVETMRNGANQSEDFEASVNALSGNTEDLSNAIASVYGDEAGEAFKEMWSDHIGFFVDYVNATAENDEEAKQAALDELSQYREDFSQFLEDATGERLEADSLAEGLQMHVNQLIGAFDSYIEEDYATAYKHEREAIGHMHMVAKGLSTAISDQFPEDFDNTKAATPAGDLRADLGHLLSEHAGLAVVAMQNGSDGAPDFDAAANALTSNTEDLSKAISSVYGDEAGQAFEEMWSEHIGYFVDYVNATAEEDEAAKEEALNNLENYRDEFSGFMEEATEGNVQADGLAEGLQMHVEQLIGAFDAYVAGDYEEAYSQAREAYGHMYGAAESLSSGIVMQHPDMFAADMPSEMPNTGLGTPETQSTNALMWTMGAIILAGIVVFTIRQKYSKQ
;
A
#
# COMPACT_ATOMS: atom_id res chain seq x y z
N MET A 1 34.45 -18.25 -34.89
CA MET A 1 34.33 -19.26 -33.82
C MET A 1 33.55 -18.58 -32.71
N ASN A 2 32.28 -18.96 -32.60
CA ASN A 2 31.27 -18.36 -31.73
C ASN A 2 31.51 -18.81 -30.29
N TRP A 3 31.72 -17.89 -29.36
CA TRP A 3 31.57 -18.15 -27.92
C TRP A 3 30.43 -17.27 -27.42
N LYS A 4 29.25 -17.88 -27.31
CA LYS A 4 28.14 -17.34 -26.53
C LYS A 4 28.58 -17.33 -25.07
N LYS A 5 28.66 -16.15 -24.46
CA LYS A 5 28.65 -16.01 -23.01
C LYS A 5 27.19 -15.97 -22.60
N THR A 6 26.72 -17.04 -21.99
CA THR A 6 25.48 -17.03 -21.23
C THR A 6 25.79 -16.25 -19.94
N ILE A 7 25.30 -15.02 -19.86
CA ILE A 7 25.20 -14.30 -18.58
C ILE A 7 23.90 -14.81 -17.98
N SER A 8 24.00 -15.60 -16.91
CA SER A 8 22.84 -15.96 -16.12
C SER A 8 22.40 -14.71 -15.36
N ILE A 9 21.30 -14.11 -15.80
CA ILE A 9 20.55 -13.13 -15.01
C ILE A 9 19.95 -13.92 -13.86
N VAL A 10 20.27 -13.52 -12.63
CA VAL A 10 19.64 -14.06 -11.43
C VAL A 10 18.37 -13.24 -11.23
N PRO A 11 17.16 -13.85 -11.24
CA PRO A 11 15.93 -13.11 -11.00
C PRO A 11 15.93 -12.49 -9.60
N LEU A 12 15.14 -11.42 -9.44
CA LEU A 12 15.02 -10.52 -8.29
C LEU A 12 14.89 -11.21 -6.90
N SER A 13 14.53 -12.49 -6.88
CA SER A 13 14.36 -13.32 -5.69
C SER A 13 15.64 -13.59 -4.87
N ALA A 14 16.83 -13.17 -5.32
CA ALA A 14 18.08 -13.43 -4.60
C ALA A 14 18.67 -12.24 -3.80
N ALA A 15 18.08 -11.03 -3.86
CA ALA A 15 18.66 -9.84 -3.23
C ALA A 15 17.96 -9.37 -1.94
N LEU A 16 16.74 -9.80 -1.65
CA LEU A 16 16.12 -9.66 -0.32
C LEU A 16 16.13 -11.01 0.39
N VAL A 17 17.29 -11.38 0.94
CA VAL A 17 17.42 -12.55 1.82
C VAL A 17 16.80 -12.20 3.18
N PHE A 18 15.47 -12.22 3.27
CA PHE A 18 14.83 -12.57 4.53
C PHE A 18 15.02 -14.07 4.72
N SER A 19 15.84 -14.42 5.72
CA SER A 19 16.11 -15.80 6.12
C SER A 19 14.92 -16.34 6.91
N GLY A 20 13.80 -16.60 6.22
CA GLY A 20 12.66 -17.32 6.74
C GLY A 20 12.42 -18.58 5.90
N THR A 21 13.25 -19.61 6.07
CA THR A 21 13.00 -20.91 5.42
C THR A 21 11.83 -21.61 6.10
N ALA A 22 10.60 -21.28 5.70
CA ALA A 22 9.49 -22.23 5.82
C ALA A 22 9.65 -23.27 4.72
N ASN A 23 10.14 -24.47 5.08
CA ASN A 23 10.21 -25.62 4.16
C ASN A 23 8.78 -26.07 3.82
N PHE A 24 8.23 -25.61 2.70
CA PHE A 24 7.04 -26.22 2.11
C PHE A 24 7.47 -27.42 1.26
N VAL A 25 7.02 -28.61 1.66
CA VAL A 25 7.30 -29.87 0.95
C VAL A 25 6.40 -29.94 -0.29
N GLY A 26 6.95 -29.57 -1.44
CA GLY A 26 6.32 -29.82 -2.74
C GLY A 26 6.50 -31.27 -3.19
N ALA A 27 5.40 -31.98 -3.43
CA ALA A 27 5.42 -33.25 -4.16
C ALA A 27 4.17 -33.37 -5.05
N HIS A 28 4.31 -33.18 -6.36
CA HIS A 28 4.27 -34.27 -7.35
C HIS A 28 4.32 -33.76 -8.80
N GLU A 29 5.17 -34.39 -9.62
CA GLU A 29 5.10 -34.33 -11.09
C GLU A 29 3.79 -34.95 -11.61
N GLY A 30 3.06 -34.21 -12.45
CA GLY A 30 1.95 -34.71 -13.27
C GLY A 30 1.35 -33.60 -14.14
N GLU A 31 1.12 -33.87 -15.43
CA GLU A 31 0.45 -32.96 -16.37
C GLU A 31 -0.99 -32.60 -15.89
N HIS A 32 -1.14 -31.50 -15.17
CA HIS A 32 -2.41 -30.90 -14.73
C HIS A 32 -2.26 -29.37 -14.74
N SER A 33 -3.33 -28.62 -14.97
CA SER A 33 -3.31 -27.16 -14.85
C SER A 33 -2.65 -26.79 -13.52
N GLU A 34 -1.61 -25.95 -13.57
CA GLU A 34 -0.89 -25.54 -12.36
C GLU A 34 -1.89 -25.05 -11.31
N GLU A 35 -1.81 -25.62 -10.10
CA GLU A 35 -2.62 -25.16 -8.98
C GLU A 35 -2.37 -23.66 -8.77
N PRO A 36 -3.41 -22.86 -8.49
CA PRO A 36 -3.22 -21.43 -8.31
C PRO A 36 -2.25 -21.19 -7.16
N THR A 37 -1.35 -20.23 -7.36
CA THR A 37 -0.31 -19.90 -6.39
C THR A 37 -0.07 -18.40 -6.41
N VAL A 38 0.33 -17.87 -5.26
CA VAL A 38 0.75 -16.48 -5.07
C VAL A 38 2.26 -16.31 -5.23
N GLN A 39 3.00 -17.42 -5.40
CA GLN A 39 4.46 -17.47 -5.47
C GLN A 39 4.88 -17.77 -6.91
N THR A 40 4.98 -16.73 -7.71
CA THR A 40 5.48 -16.79 -9.08
C THR A 40 6.35 -15.57 -9.34
N ALA A 41 7.34 -15.68 -10.22
CA ALA A 41 8.25 -14.56 -10.51
C ALA A 41 7.50 -13.28 -10.93
N ALA A 42 6.40 -13.39 -11.70
CA ALA A 42 5.62 -12.23 -12.11
C ALA A 42 4.75 -11.65 -10.97
N VAL A 43 4.24 -12.49 -10.07
CA VAL A 43 3.51 -12.00 -8.87
C VAL A 43 4.47 -11.39 -7.85
N ASP A 44 5.69 -11.92 -7.71
CA ASP A 44 6.75 -11.33 -6.89
C ASP A 44 7.11 -9.93 -7.40
N LEU A 45 7.32 -9.77 -8.72
CA LEU A 45 7.52 -8.45 -9.33
C LEU A 45 6.38 -7.48 -8.99
N ARG A 46 5.13 -7.94 -9.07
CA ARG A 46 3.97 -7.10 -8.72
C ARG A 46 3.96 -6.71 -7.26
N SER A 47 4.32 -7.63 -6.36
CA SER A 47 4.41 -7.39 -4.92
C SER A 47 5.49 -6.34 -4.63
N ASP A 48 6.67 -6.49 -5.23
CA ASP A 48 7.81 -5.59 -5.02
C ASP A 48 7.52 -4.18 -5.56
N LEU A 49 6.95 -4.07 -6.77
CA LEU A 49 6.51 -2.79 -7.31
C LEU A 49 5.37 -2.19 -6.47
N GLY A 50 4.44 -3.03 -6.00
CA GLY A 50 3.35 -2.60 -5.11
C GLY A 50 3.86 -2.01 -3.80
N HIS A 51 4.89 -2.62 -3.22
CA HIS A 51 5.59 -2.10 -2.05
C HIS A 51 6.19 -0.73 -2.34
N LEU A 52 7.13 -0.67 -3.28
CA LEU A 52 7.91 0.54 -3.47
C LEU A 52 7.06 1.73 -3.94
N LEU A 53 6.09 1.48 -4.82
CA LEU A 53 5.20 2.54 -5.33
C LEU A 53 4.18 3.02 -4.30
N SER A 54 3.65 2.13 -3.45
CA SER A 54 2.70 2.55 -2.40
C SER A 54 3.42 3.24 -1.23
N GLU A 55 4.60 2.77 -0.86
CA GLU A 55 5.47 3.43 0.12
C GLU A 55 5.87 4.83 -0.36
N HIS A 56 6.11 5.02 -1.67
CA HIS A 56 6.32 6.35 -2.25
C HIS A 56 5.16 7.30 -1.96
N ALA A 57 3.92 6.86 -2.19
CA ALA A 57 2.75 7.70 -1.96
C ALA A 57 2.61 8.08 -0.48
N TYR A 58 2.81 7.12 0.43
CA TYR A 58 2.86 7.33 1.87
C TYR A 58 3.94 8.36 2.26
N LEU A 59 5.20 8.11 1.89
CA LEU A 59 6.33 8.99 2.23
C LEU A 59 6.23 10.37 1.61
N ALA A 60 5.64 10.49 0.42
CA ALA A 60 5.41 11.77 -0.24
C ALA A 60 4.40 12.61 0.56
N VAL A 61 3.26 12.04 0.96
CA VAL A 61 2.26 12.74 1.78
C VAL A 61 2.85 13.15 3.12
N GLU A 62 3.56 12.25 3.81
CA GLU A 62 4.20 12.55 5.09
C GLU A 62 5.24 13.66 4.96
N THR A 63 6.08 13.62 3.93
CA THR A 63 7.09 14.66 3.68
C THR A 63 6.45 16.02 3.38
N MET A 64 5.36 16.05 2.62
CA MET A 64 4.61 17.28 2.35
C MET A 64 3.99 17.86 3.63
N ARG A 65 3.39 17.01 4.49
CA ARG A 65 2.84 17.40 5.80
C ARG A 65 3.93 17.95 6.73
N ASN A 66 5.04 17.25 6.84
CA ASN A 66 6.19 17.65 7.65
C ASN A 66 6.78 18.98 7.20
N GLY A 67 6.90 19.19 5.89
CA GLY A 67 7.33 20.45 5.32
C GLY A 67 6.38 21.61 5.68
N ALA A 68 5.07 21.39 5.61
CA ALA A 68 4.08 22.39 6.02
C ALA A 68 4.09 22.69 7.53
N ASN A 69 4.23 21.65 8.34
CA ASN A 69 4.30 21.76 9.80
C ASN A 69 5.63 22.37 10.28
N GLN A 70 6.67 22.40 9.41
CA GLN A 70 8.06 22.67 9.80
C GLN A 70 8.50 21.74 10.92
N SER A 71 8.13 20.46 10.81
CA SER A 71 8.40 19.45 11.83
C SER A 71 9.90 19.16 11.93
N GLU A 72 10.34 18.73 13.12
CA GLU A 72 11.76 18.44 13.36
C GLU A 72 12.25 17.21 12.56
N ASP A 73 11.33 16.35 12.14
CA ASP A 73 11.59 15.11 11.38
C ASP A 73 11.55 15.29 9.86
N PHE A 74 11.31 16.51 9.35
CA PHE A 74 11.21 16.80 7.91
C PHE A 74 12.42 16.32 7.10
N GLU A 75 13.65 16.52 7.60
CA GLU A 75 14.84 16.06 6.88
C GLU A 75 14.92 14.52 6.81
N ALA A 76 14.50 13.83 7.89
CA ALA A 76 14.46 12.38 7.91
C ALA A 76 13.40 11.83 6.95
N SER A 77 12.24 12.48 6.84
CA SER A 77 11.19 12.10 5.88
C SER A 77 11.65 12.30 4.43
N VAL A 78 12.36 13.41 4.12
CA VAL A 78 12.98 13.63 2.80
C VAL A 78 14.02 12.55 2.48
N ASN A 79 14.83 12.16 3.46
CA ASN A 79 15.82 11.09 3.29
C ASN A 79 15.16 9.72 3.06
N ALA A 80 14.06 9.43 3.76
CA ALA A 80 13.26 8.22 3.56
C ALA A 80 12.65 8.16 2.15
N LEU A 81 12.04 9.25 1.69
CA LEU A 81 11.48 9.38 0.34
C LEU A 81 12.56 9.26 -0.75
N SER A 82 13.74 9.84 -0.50
CA SER A 82 14.89 9.70 -1.39
C SER A 82 15.41 8.27 -1.43
N GLY A 83 15.45 7.59 -0.28
CA GLY A 83 15.80 6.17 -0.19
C GLY A 83 14.83 5.30 -1.01
N ASN A 84 13.52 5.53 -0.89
CA ASN A 84 12.51 4.86 -1.72
C ASN A 84 12.72 5.11 -3.23
N THR A 85 13.11 6.34 -3.62
CA THR A 85 13.49 6.65 -5.01
C THR A 85 14.65 5.78 -5.48
N GLU A 86 15.71 5.61 -4.68
CA GLU A 86 16.82 4.72 -5.02
C GLU A 86 16.36 3.27 -5.19
N ASP A 87 15.51 2.77 -4.29
CA ASP A 87 14.98 1.41 -4.33
C ASP A 87 14.15 1.17 -5.60
N LEU A 88 13.27 2.11 -5.97
CA LEU A 88 12.52 2.08 -7.23
C LEU A 88 13.45 2.10 -8.46
N SER A 89 14.41 3.01 -8.49
CA SER A 89 15.38 3.10 -9.59
C SER A 89 16.20 1.82 -9.75
N ASN A 90 16.60 1.19 -8.64
CA ASN A 90 17.30 -0.09 -8.64
C ASN A 90 16.39 -1.23 -9.15
N ALA A 91 15.11 -1.24 -8.78
CA ALA A 91 14.14 -2.20 -9.29
C ALA A 91 13.98 -2.06 -10.81
N ILE A 92 13.87 -0.84 -11.34
CA ILE A 92 13.83 -0.58 -12.79
C ILE A 92 15.14 -0.98 -13.48
N ALA A 93 16.29 -0.63 -12.90
CA ALA A 93 17.60 -0.99 -13.43
C ALA A 93 17.79 -2.51 -13.55
N SER A 94 17.22 -3.27 -12.61
CA SER A 94 17.31 -4.75 -12.62
C SER A 94 16.65 -5.38 -13.86
N VAL A 95 15.65 -4.71 -14.44
CA VAL A 95 14.90 -5.19 -15.62
C VAL A 95 15.44 -4.56 -16.91
N TYR A 96 15.64 -3.24 -16.90
CA TYR A 96 15.94 -2.46 -18.12
C TYR A 96 17.41 -2.03 -18.24
N GLY A 97 18.24 -2.30 -17.23
CA GLY A 97 19.65 -1.93 -17.16
C GLY A 97 19.92 -0.58 -16.49
N ASP A 98 21.17 -0.38 -16.05
CA ASP A 98 21.62 0.78 -15.27
C ASP A 98 21.26 2.13 -15.93
N GLU A 99 21.42 2.25 -17.26
CA GLU A 99 21.08 3.49 -17.96
C GLU A 99 19.59 3.84 -17.89
N ALA A 100 18.71 2.84 -17.91
CA ALA A 100 17.27 3.05 -17.77
C ALA A 100 16.88 3.39 -16.33
N GLY A 101 17.54 2.76 -15.36
CA GLY A 101 17.35 3.07 -13.93
C GLY A 101 17.74 4.50 -13.59
N GLU A 102 18.86 5.00 -14.11
CA GLU A 102 19.29 6.39 -13.93
C GLU A 102 18.36 7.39 -14.64
N ALA A 103 17.88 7.07 -15.86
CA ALA A 103 16.91 7.92 -16.55
C ALA A 103 15.58 7.99 -15.78
N PHE A 104 15.09 6.87 -15.25
CA PHE A 104 13.93 6.83 -14.37
C PHE A 104 14.16 7.68 -13.12
N LYS A 105 15.33 7.52 -12.48
CA LYS A 105 15.70 8.26 -11.28
C LYS A 105 15.67 9.77 -11.46
N GLU A 106 16.21 10.26 -12.58
CA GLU A 106 16.23 11.69 -12.90
C GLU A 106 14.80 12.23 -12.99
N MET A 107 13.95 11.61 -13.82
CA MET A 107 12.55 12.03 -13.96
C MET A 107 11.76 11.90 -12.65
N TRP A 108 12.00 10.83 -11.89
CA TRP A 108 11.35 10.58 -10.60
C TRP A 108 11.80 11.55 -9.50
N SER A 109 13.03 12.04 -9.55
CA SER A 109 13.51 13.05 -8.60
C SER A 109 12.93 14.42 -8.95
N ASP A 110 12.80 14.74 -10.24
CA ASP A 110 12.23 16.00 -10.71
C ASP A 110 10.76 16.14 -10.29
N HIS A 111 9.93 15.10 -10.39
CA HIS A 111 8.52 15.21 -9.99
C HIS A 111 8.36 15.45 -8.50
N ILE A 112 9.19 14.82 -7.66
CA ILE A 112 9.24 15.11 -6.21
C ILE A 112 9.59 16.59 -6.00
N GLY A 113 10.56 17.12 -6.74
CA GLY A 113 10.93 18.53 -6.74
C GLY A 113 9.74 19.46 -7.04
N PHE A 114 8.90 19.13 -8.02
CA PHE A 114 7.72 19.94 -8.34
C PHE A 114 6.66 19.94 -7.22
N PHE A 115 6.49 18.82 -6.50
CA PHE A 115 5.66 18.81 -5.30
C PHE A 115 6.25 19.67 -4.18
N VAL A 116 7.57 19.64 -3.99
CA VAL A 116 8.26 20.51 -3.02
C VAL A 116 8.05 21.99 -3.38
N ASP A 117 8.15 22.36 -4.66
CA ASP A 117 7.87 23.72 -5.14
C ASP A 117 6.42 24.13 -4.84
N TYR A 118 5.45 23.22 -5.05
CA TYR A 118 4.04 23.46 -4.72
C TYR A 118 3.82 23.70 -3.21
N VAL A 119 4.46 22.89 -2.35
CA VAL A 119 4.40 23.04 -0.88
C VAL A 119 4.99 24.38 -0.46
N ASN A 120 6.17 24.73 -0.95
CA ASN A 120 6.84 26.01 -0.64
C ASN A 120 6.00 27.21 -1.11
N ALA A 121 5.47 27.16 -2.33
CA ALA A 121 4.60 28.20 -2.85
C ALA A 121 3.32 28.36 -2.01
N THR A 122 2.79 27.25 -1.47
CA THR A 122 1.67 27.29 -0.52
C THR A 122 2.02 27.98 0.78
N ALA A 123 3.15 27.65 1.39
CA ALA A 123 3.62 28.32 2.60
C ALA A 123 3.84 29.83 2.39
N GLU A 124 4.31 30.22 1.20
CA GLU A 124 4.56 31.62 0.83
C GLU A 124 3.31 32.39 0.37
N ASN A 125 2.17 31.71 0.21
CA ASN A 125 0.95 32.25 -0.40
C ASN A 125 1.20 32.80 -1.82
N ASP A 126 2.05 32.14 -2.59
CA ASP A 126 2.41 32.51 -3.96
C ASP A 126 1.63 31.66 -4.98
N GLU A 127 0.48 32.17 -5.40
CA GLU A 127 -0.38 31.50 -6.39
C GLU A 127 0.26 31.39 -7.79
N GLU A 128 1.20 32.27 -8.15
CA GLU A 128 1.90 32.19 -9.43
C GLU A 128 2.90 31.03 -9.40
N ALA A 129 3.65 30.89 -8.30
CA ALA A 129 4.56 29.77 -8.09
C ALA A 129 3.83 28.42 -7.95
N LYS A 130 2.66 28.38 -7.29
CA LYS A 130 1.81 27.18 -7.26
C LYS A 130 1.42 26.75 -8.67
N GLN A 131 0.93 27.69 -9.48
CA GLN A 131 0.54 27.38 -10.85
C GLN A 131 1.74 26.92 -11.70
N ALA A 132 2.92 27.52 -11.50
CA ALA A 132 4.14 27.07 -12.17
C ALA A 132 4.49 25.60 -11.82
N ALA A 133 4.42 25.22 -10.54
CA ALA A 133 4.63 23.83 -10.12
C ALA A 133 3.60 22.85 -10.73
N LEU A 134 2.33 23.27 -10.83
CA LEU A 134 1.28 22.48 -11.50
C LEU A 134 1.54 22.32 -13.01
N ASP A 135 2.04 23.38 -13.66
CA ASP A 135 2.39 23.34 -15.08
C ASP A 135 3.57 22.39 -15.33
N GLU A 136 4.59 22.39 -14.45
CA GLU A 136 5.72 21.45 -14.51
C GLU A 136 5.27 19.99 -14.25
N LEU A 137 4.38 19.74 -13.27
CA LEU A 137 3.78 18.42 -13.05
C LEU A 137 2.99 17.94 -14.27
N SER A 138 2.28 18.85 -14.96
CA SER A 138 1.57 18.52 -16.20
C SER A 138 2.52 18.14 -17.33
N GLN A 139 3.66 18.81 -17.43
CA GLN A 139 4.71 18.48 -18.42
C GLN A 139 5.39 17.16 -18.08
N TYR A 140 5.77 16.94 -16.81
CA TYR A 140 6.31 15.68 -16.31
C TYR A 140 5.39 14.51 -16.66
N ARG A 141 4.08 14.65 -16.41
CA ARG A 141 3.08 13.63 -16.75
C ARG A 141 3.17 13.23 -18.23
N GLU A 142 3.27 14.19 -19.15
CA GLU A 142 3.36 13.92 -20.58
C GLU A 142 4.67 13.21 -20.94
N ASP A 143 5.80 13.72 -20.45
CA ASP A 143 7.13 13.18 -20.77
C ASP A 143 7.34 11.79 -20.15
N PHE A 144 6.94 11.60 -18.89
CA PHE A 144 7.08 10.33 -18.18
C PHE A 144 6.18 9.24 -18.75
N SER A 145 4.97 9.60 -19.21
CA SER A 145 4.09 8.66 -19.90
C SER A 145 4.69 8.17 -21.21
N GLN A 146 5.28 9.08 -22.01
CA GLN A 146 5.97 8.69 -23.24
C GLN A 146 7.20 7.83 -22.96
N PHE A 147 7.97 8.18 -21.92
CA PHE A 147 9.12 7.39 -21.48
C PHE A 147 8.75 5.93 -21.16
N LEU A 148 7.67 5.72 -20.40
CA LEU A 148 7.18 4.39 -20.05
C LEU A 148 6.57 3.64 -21.25
N GLU A 149 5.85 4.33 -22.14
CA GLU A 149 5.34 3.72 -23.38
C GLU A 149 6.49 3.19 -24.24
N ASP A 150 7.52 4.02 -24.46
CA ASP A 150 8.70 3.64 -25.24
C ASP A 150 9.46 2.48 -24.58
N ALA A 151 9.67 2.54 -23.26
CA ALA A 151 10.39 1.50 -22.51
C ALA A 151 9.67 0.14 -22.54
N THR A 152 8.34 0.15 -22.42
CA THR A 152 7.51 -1.06 -22.41
C THR A 152 7.19 -1.58 -23.81
N GLY A 153 7.63 -0.87 -24.86
CA GLY A 153 7.35 -1.21 -26.25
C GLY A 153 5.86 -1.15 -26.57
N GLU A 154 5.22 -0.04 -26.19
CA GLU A 154 3.80 0.26 -26.41
C GLU A 154 2.81 -0.65 -25.66
N ARG A 155 3.27 -1.36 -24.61
CA ARG A 155 2.37 -2.18 -23.75
C ARG A 155 1.59 -1.35 -22.75
N LEU A 156 2.15 -0.22 -22.35
CA LEU A 156 1.45 0.81 -21.58
C LEU A 156 1.27 2.03 -22.52
N GLU A 157 0.03 2.35 -22.85
CA GLU A 157 -0.28 3.50 -23.72
C GLU A 157 -0.05 4.81 -22.96
N ALA A 158 0.65 5.77 -23.57
CA ALA A 158 1.01 7.02 -22.90
C ALA A 158 -0.23 7.83 -22.46
N ASP A 159 -1.29 7.87 -23.26
CA ASP A 159 -2.53 8.58 -22.89
C ASP A 159 -3.15 8.01 -21.60
N SER A 160 -3.18 6.68 -21.49
CA SER A 160 -3.68 5.94 -20.33
C SER A 160 -2.81 6.16 -19.09
N LEU A 161 -1.49 6.16 -19.25
CA LEU A 161 -0.54 6.47 -18.19
C LEU A 161 -0.68 7.92 -17.71
N ALA A 162 -0.86 8.87 -18.63
CA ALA A 162 -1.00 10.27 -18.30
C ALA A 162 -2.27 10.52 -17.46
N GLU A 163 -3.40 9.89 -17.81
CA GLU A 163 -4.63 9.98 -17.02
C GLU A 163 -4.44 9.43 -15.59
N GLY A 164 -3.76 8.29 -15.45
CA GLY A 164 -3.40 7.72 -14.15
C GLY A 164 -2.49 8.64 -13.34
N LEU A 165 -1.39 9.11 -13.92
CA LEU A 165 -0.47 10.04 -13.26
C LEU A 165 -1.18 11.34 -12.84
N GLN A 166 -2.09 11.88 -13.65
CA GLN A 166 -2.87 13.05 -13.26
C GLN A 166 -3.76 12.78 -12.05
N MET A 167 -4.38 11.60 -11.98
CA MET A 167 -5.18 11.23 -10.83
C MET A 167 -4.32 11.08 -9.57
N HIS A 168 -3.13 10.50 -9.67
CA HIS A 168 -2.19 10.43 -8.56
C HIS A 168 -1.74 11.82 -8.08
N VAL A 169 -1.39 12.72 -9.00
CA VAL A 169 -1.06 14.11 -8.69
C VAL A 169 -2.21 14.80 -7.95
N ASN A 170 -3.45 14.61 -8.42
CA ASN A 170 -4.63 15.18 -7.76
C ASN A 170 -4.83 14.62 -6.34
N GLN A 171 -4.53 13.34 -6.10
CA GLN A 171 -4.65 12.73 -4.78
C GLN A 171 -3.59 13.29 -3.82
N LEU A 172 -2.32 13.41 -4.25
CA LEU A 172 -1.25 13.98 -3.43
C LEU A 172 -1.50 15.46 -3.10
N ILE A 173 -1.87 16.28 -4.10
CA ILE A 173 -2.24 17.69 -3.87
C ILE A 173 -3.49 17.78 -2.99
N GLY A 174 -4.50 16.94 -3.25
CA GLY A 174 -5.73 16.91 -2.45
C GLY A 174 -5.48 16.56 -1.00
N ALA A 175 -4.58 15.60 -0.73
CA ALA A 175 -4.16 15.23 0.62
C ALA A 175 -3.49 16.42 1.32
N PHE A 176 -2.56 17.10 0.64
CA PHE A 176 -1.85 18.26 1.17
C PHE A 176 -2.77 19.48 1.39
N ASP A 177 -3.54 19.88 0.39
CA ASP A 177 -4.44 21.05 0.48
C ASP A 177 -5.48 20.86 1.59
N SER A 178 -6.10 19.66 1.67
CA SER A 178 -7.07 19.36 2.73
C SER A 178 -6.42 19.40 4.12
N TYR A 179 -5.16 18.97 4.23
CA TYR A 179 -4.42 19.04 5.49
C TYR A 179 -4.16 20.49 5.90
N ILE A 180 -3.72 21.35 4.97
CA ILE A 180 -3.53 22.79 5.20
C ILE A 180 -4.83 23.49 5.58
N GLU A 181 -5.96 23.04 5.02
CA GLU A 181 -7.30 23.53 5.33
C GLU A 181 -7.86 22.98 6.66
N GLU A 182 -7.09 22.18 7.39
CA GLU A 182 -7.49 21.47 8.62
C GLU A 182 -8.69 20.50 8.41
N ASP A 183 -8.99 20.13 7.16
CA ASP A 183 -9.91 19.03 6.82
C ASP A 183 -9.15 17.70 6.79
N TYR A 184 -8.69 17.30 7.98
CA TYR A 184 -7.85 16.11 8.14
C TYR A 184 -8.55 14.82 7.68
N ALA A 185 -9.87 14.71 7.85
CA ALA A 185 -10.62 13.55 7.37
C ALA A 185 -10.52 13.39 5.84
N THR A 186 -10.63 14.50 5.09
CA THR A 186 -10.44 14.49 3.63
C THR A 186 -8.96 14.27 3.27
N ALA A 187 -8.02 14.82 4.06
CA ALA A 187 -6.59 14.61 3.84
C ALA A 187 -6.19 13.14 3.89
N TYR A 188 -6.55 12.41 4.95
CA TYR A 188 -6.28 10.98 5.08
C TYR A 188 -7.04 10.16 4.04
N LYS A 189 -8.26 10.57 3.65
CA LYS A 189 -8.97 9.90 2.56
C LYS A 189 -8.16 9.96 1.25
N HIS A 190 -7.63 11.14 0.90
CA HIS A 190 -6.83 11.30 -0.31
C HIS A 190 -5.49 10.57 -0.24
N GLU A 191 -4.85 10.53 0.93
CA GLU A 191 -3.65 9.72 1.16
C GLU A 191 -3.91 8.23 0.89
N ARG A 192 -4.94 7.66 1.52
CA ARG A 192 -5.34 6.25 1.29
C ARG A 192 -5.68 5.98 -0.18
N GLU A 193 -6.38 6.92 -0.84
CA GLU A 193 -6.65 6.85 -2.27
C GLU A 193 -5.35 6.87 -3.12
N ALA A 194 -4.35 7.67 -2.73
CA ALA A 194 -3.05 7.72 -3.41
C ALA A 194 -2.26 6.41 -3.24
N ILE A 195 -2.19 5.88 -2.02
CA ILE A 195 -1.55 4.59 -1.71
C ILE A 195 -2.19 3.48 -2.54
N GLY A 196 -3.53 3.34 -2.47
CA GLY A 196 -4.26 2.32 -3.22
C GLY A 196 -4.13 2.46 -4.73
N HIS A 197 -4.03 3.68 -5.26
CA HIS A 197 -3.80 3.91 -6.68
C HIS A 197 -2.44 3.36 -7.16
N MET A 198 -1.39 3.49 -6.34
CA MET A 198 -0.07 2.99 -6.70
C MET A 198 -0.01 1.44 -6.81
N HIS A 199 -0.90 0.71 -6.14
CA HIS A 199 -1.06 -0.74 -6.38
C HIS A 199 -1.65 -1.05 -7.76
N MET A 200 -2.53 -0.20 -8.28
CA MET A 200 -3.06 -0.34 -9.64
C MET A 200 -1.98 -0.07 -10.69
N VAL A 201 -1.12 0.93 -10.43
CA VAL A 201 0.07 1.20 -11.25
C VAL A 201 1.02 -0.01 -11.23
N ALA A 202 1.29 -0.58 -10.04
CA ALA A 202 2.10 -1.78 -9.90
C ALA A 202 1.55 -2.96 -10.71
N LYS A 203 0.22 -3.17 -10.72
CA LYS A 203 -0.43 -4.21 -11.55
C LYS A 203 -0.19 -3.98 -13.04
N GLY A 204 -0.36 -2.74 -13.53
CA GLY A 204 -0.13 -2.39 -14.93
C GLY A 204 1.33 -2.59 -15.34
N LEU A 205 2.26 -2.05 -14.56
CA LEU A 205 3.69 -2.10 -14.85
C LEU A 205 4.24 -3.53 -14.78
N SER A 206 3.90 -4.30 -13.74
CA SER A 206 4.31 -5.70 -13.62
C SER A 206 3.77 -6.56 -14.77
N THR A 207 2.51 -6.34 -15.20
CA THR A 207 1.94 -7.03 -16.36
C THR A 207 2.73 -6.71 -17.62
N ALA A 208 2.96 -5.43 -17.91
CA ALA A 208 3.71 -5.00 -19.09
C ALA A 208 5.15 -5.55 -19.12
N ILE A 209 5.85 -5.51 -17.99
CA ILE A 209 7.21 -6.05 -17.85
C ILE A 209 7.21 -7.57 -18.06
N SER A 210 6.32 -8.31 -17.39
CA SER A 210 6.25 -9.78 -17.52
C SER A 210 5.87 -10.21 -18.95
N ASP A 211 5.03 -9.45 -19.65
CA ASP A 211 4.68 -9.69 -21.06
C ASP A 211 5.79 -9.27 -22.04
N GLN A 212 6.68 -8.37 -21.63
CA GLN A 212 7.84 -7.97 -22.42
C GLN A 212 8.98 -8.97 -22.32
N PHE A 213 9.19 -9.54 -21.13
CA PHE A 213 10.27 -10.47 -20.81
C PHE A 213 9.76 -11.80 -20.26
N PRO A 214 8.91 -12.54 -20.98
CA PRO A 214 8.23 -13.72 -20.44
C PRO A 214 9.19 -14.82 -19.98
N GLU A 215 10.36 -14.97 -20.61
CA GLU A 215 11.36 -15.97 -20.18
C GLU A 215 12.03 -15.60 -18.84
N ASP A 216 12.17 -14.32 -18.53
CA ASP A 216 12.79 -13.86 -17.28
C ASP A 216 11.84 -14.01 -16.06
N PHE A 217 10.54 -14.16 -16.33
CA PHE A 217 9.49 -14.38 -15.34
C PHE A 217 8.84 -15.77 -15.44
N ASP A 218 9.58 -16.76 -15.95
CA ASP A 218 9.15 -18.17 -16.06
C ASP A 218 7.82 -18.37 -16.81
N ASN A 219 7.46 -17.45 -17.71
CA ASN A 219 6.19 -17.38 -18.43
C ASN A 219 4.95 -17.30 -17.52
N THR A 220 5.14 -16.84 -16.29
CA THR A 220 4.08 -16.59 -15.31
C THR A 220 3.45 -15.21 -15.55
N LYS A 221 2.26 -14.97 -14.98
CA LYS A 221 1.52 -13.72 -15.14
C LYS A 221 1.42 -12.97 -13.82
N ALA A 222 1.63 -11.66 -13.86
CA ALA A 222 1.49 -10.79 -12.69
C ALA A 222 0.03 -10.60 -12.25
N ALA A 223 -0.91 -10.63 -13.22
CA ALA A 223 -2.34 -10.50 -12.99
C ALA A 223 -3.02 -11.88 -13.02
N THR A 224 -3.12 -12.52 -11.85
CA THR A 224 -3.89 -13.74 -11.61
C THR A 224 -4.82 -13.53 -10.41
N PRO A 225 -5.91 -14.31 -10.24
CA PRO A 225 -6.76 -14.19 -9.06
C PRO A 225 -5.99 -14.36 -7.73
N ALA A 226 -5.04 -15.30 -7.69
CA ALA A 226 -4.18 -15.50 -6.53
C ALA A 226 -3.23 -14.30 -6.30
N GLY A 227 -2.62 -13.78 -7.36
CA GLY A 227 -1.79 -12.57 -7.30
C GLY A 227 -2.57 -11.30 -6.94
N ASP A 228 -3.85 -11.22 -7.32
CA ASP A 228 -4.76 -10.16 -6.89
C ASP A 228 -4.98 -10.22 -5.38
N LEU A 229 -5.27 -11.39 -4.80
CA LEU A 229 -5.38 -11.55 -3.35
C LEU A 229 -4.11 -11.12 -2.61
N ARG A 230 -2.93 -11.56 -3.07
CA ARG A 230 -1.65 -11.18 -2.44
C ARG A 230 -1.43 -9.67 -2.51
N ALA A 231 -1.71 -9.04 -3.64
CA ALA A 231 -1.56 -7.59 -3.80
C ALA A 231 -2.55 -6.80 -2.93
N ASP A 232 -3.80 -7.26 -2.81
CA ASP A 232 -4.84 -6.62 -2.00
C ASP A 232 -4.50 -6.73 -0.50
N LEU A 233 -4.05 -7.89 -0.03
CA LEU A 233 -3.56 -8.05 1.35
C LEU A 233 -2.28 -7.25 1.58
N GLY A 234 -1.36 -7.21 0.62
CA GLY A 234 -0.13 -6.41 0.70
C GLY A 234 -0.45 -4.94 0.90
N HIS A 235 -1.36 -4.39 0.11
CA HIS A 235 -1.87 -3.04 0.24
C HIS A 235 -2.45 -2.76 1.62
N LEU A 236 -3.44 -3.55 2.03
CA LEU A 236 -4.18 -3.25 3.25
C LEU A 236 -3.30 -3.39 4.50
N LEU A 237 -2.41 -4.39 4.53
CA LEU A 237 -1.50 -4.59 5.66
C LEU A 237 -0.39 -3.53 5.69
N SER A 238 0.19 -3.14 4.56
CA SER A 238 1.22 -2.10 4.54
C SER A 238 0.66 -0.72 4.87
N GLU A 239 -0.53 -0.39 4.33
CA GLU A 239 -1.28 0.82 4.70
C GLU A 239 -1.57 0.85 6.21
N HIS A 240 -1.94 -0.30 6.80
CA HIS A 240 -2.13 -0.41 8.26
C HIS A 240 -0.87 -0.03 9.03
N ALA A 241 0.29 -0.55 8.63
CA ALA A 241 1.56 -0.25 9.29
C ALA A 241 1.91 1.25 9.20
N GLY A 242 1.77 1.86 8.02
CA GLY A 242 2.00 3.31 7.84
C GLY A 242 1.06 4.16 8.69
N LEU A 243 -0.25 3.88 8.64
CA LEU A 243 -1.25 4.58 9.44
C LEU A 243 -1.04 4.40 10.96
N ALA A 244 -0.58 3.23 11.40
CA ALA A 244 -0.25 2.99 12.80
C ALA A 244 0.93 3.85 13.27
N VAL A 245 2.02 3.92 12.48
CA VAL A 245 3.16 4.80 12.77
C VAL A 245 2.71 6.25 12.93
N VAL A 246 1.95 6.77 11.94
CA VAL A 246 1.45 8.15 11.96
C VAL A 246 0.52 8.39 13.16
N ALA A 247 -0.41 7.48 13.43
CA ALA A 247 -1.32 7.63 14.58
C ALA A 247 -0.58 7.62 15.92
N MET A 248 0.47 6.79 16.08
CA MET A 248 1.28 6.75 17.29
C MET A 248 2.08 8.04 17.49
N GLN A 249 2.70 8.55 16.42
CA GLN A 249 3.44 9.82 16.42
C GLN A 249 2.51 10.99 16.76
N ASN A 250 1.39 11.10 16.06
CA ASN A 250 0.37 12.12 16.29
C ASN A 250 -0.21 12.06 17.71
N GLY A 251 -0.38 10.85 18.25
CA GLY A 251 -0.83 10.64 19.63
C GLY A 251 0.17 11.17 20.66
N SER A 252 1.47 10.93 20.45
CA SER A 252 2.54 11.48 21.30
C SER A 252 2.64 13.00 21.22
N ASP A 253 2.55 13.56 20.01
CA ASP A 253 2.67 15.00 19.79
C ASP A 253 1.43 15.79 20.23
N GLY A 254 0.31 15.10 20.44
CA GLY A 254 -0.99 15.73 20.63
C GLY A 254 -1.43 16.49 19.37
N ALA A 255 -1.10 15.93 18.19
CA ALA A 255 -1.33 16.56 16.90
C ALA A 255 -2.84 16.72 16.64
N PRO A 256 -3.27 17.83 16.00
CA PRO A 256 -4.69 18.12 15.78
C PRO A 256 -5.38 17.13 14.83
N ASP A 257 -4.61 16.38 14.04
CA ASP A 257 -5.08 15.39 13.08
C ASP A 257 -5.07 13.94 13.64
N PHE A 258 -4.71 13.74 14.92
CA PHE A 258 -4.70 12.41 15.57
C PHE A 258 -6.02 11.65 15.38
N ASP A 259 -7.17 12.30 15.62
CA ASP A 259 -8.47 11.66 15.46
C ASP A 259 -8.71 11.21 14.01
N ALA A 260 -8.22 11.96 13.01
CA ALA A 260 -8.34 11.59 11.61
C ALA A 260 -7.43 10.41 11.25
N ALA A 261 -6.19 10.38 11.74
CA ALA A 261 -5.27 9.26 11.60
C ALA A 261 -5.85 7.97 12.20
N ALA A 262 -6.37 8.03 13.44
CA ALA A 262 -7.00 6.89 14.11
C ALA A 262 -8.26 6.39 13.37
N ASN A 263 -9.07 7.31 12.81
CA ASN A 263 -10.21 6.95 11.98
C ASN A 263 -9.79 6.31 10.64
N ALA A 264 -8.68 6.75 10.04
CA ALA A 264 -8.12 6.13 8.84
C ALA A 264 -7.66 4.70 9.13
N LEU A 265 -6.97 4.47 10.25
CA LEU A 265 -6.56 3.15 10.72
C LEU A 265 -7.78 2.22 11.00
N THR A 266 -8.84 2.77 11.58
CA THR A 266 -10.12 2.07 11.78
C THR A 266 -10.75 1.69 10.44
N SER A 267 -10.78 2.62 9.49
CA SER A 267 -11.33 2.37 8.14
C SER A 267 -10.54 1.29 7.40
N ASN A 268 -9.21 1.28 7.54
CA ASN A 268 -8.35 0.21 7.03
C ASN A 268 -8.67 -1.16 7.68
N THR A 269 -8.93 -1.19 8.99
CA THR A 269 -9.37 -2.41 9.71
C THR A 269 -10.70 -2.94 9.17
N GLU A 270 -11.66 -2.06 8.87
CA GLU A 270 -12.92 -2.46 8.23
C GLU A 270 -12.68 -3.06 6.83
N ASP A 271 -11.72 -2.52 6.07
CA ASP A 271 -11.40 -2.98 4.72
C ASP A 271 -10.67 -4.34 4.74
N LEU A 272 -9.74 -4.56 5.68
CA LEU A 272 -9.15 -5.88 5.97
C LEU A 272 -10.25 -6.90 6.33
N SER A 273 -11.17 -6.53 7.20
CA SER A 273 -12.26 -7.40 7.65
C SER A 273 -13.21 -7.77 6.49
N LYS A 274 -13.47 -6.84 5.56
CA LYS A 274 -14.19 -7.12 4.30
C LYS A 274 -13.41 -8.08 3.39
N ALA A 275 -12.09 -7.92 3.28
CA ALA A 275 -11.26 -8.83 2.50
C ALA A 275 -11.33 -10.26 3.05
N ILE A 276 -11.24 -10.44 4.37
CA ILE A 276 -11.42 -11.73 5.04
C ILE A 276 -12.85 -12.28 4.85
N SER A 277 -13.87 -11.42 5.01
CA SER A 277 -15.28 -11.79 4.78
C SER A 277 -15.54 -12.32 3.38
N SER A 278 -14.83 -11.79 2.36
CA SER A 278 -14.99 -12.20 0.97
C SER A 278 -14.61 -13.67 0.72
N VAL A 279 -13.78 -14.25 1.59
CA VAL A 279 -13.31 -15.64 1.51
C VAL A 279 -14.06 -16.52 2.51
N TYR A 280 -14.14 -16.10 3.77
CA TYR A 280 -14.62 -16.92 4.88
C TYR A 280 -16.04 -16.61 5.36
N GLY A 281 -16.68 -15.57 4.81
CA GLY A 281 -18.02 -15.12 5.19
C GLY A 281 -18.05 -14.08 6.32
N ASP A 282 -19.20 -13.44 6.48
CA ASP A 282 -19.40 -12.28 7.37
C ASP A 282 -19.11 -12.59 8.84
N GLU A 283 -19.40 -13.80 9.32
CA GLU A 283 -19.11 -14.19 10.71
C GLU A 283 -17.61 -14.29 10.98
N ALA A 284 -16.83 -14.80 10.04
CA ALA A 284 -15.38 -14.89 10.16
C ALA A 284 -14.73 -13.51 10.07
N GLY A 285 -15.22 -12.64 9.19
CA GLY A 285 -14.78 -11.26 9.11
C GLY A 285 -15.02 -10.46 10.39
N GLN A 286 -16.18 -10.63 11.05
CA GLN A 286 -16.45 -9.99 12.34
C GLN A 286 -15.54 -10.49 13.45
N ALA A 287 -15.25 -11.80 13.50
CA ALA A 287 -14.31 -12.36 14.47
C ALA A 287 -12.88 -11.83 14.26
N PHE A 288 -12.45 -11.70 12.99
CA PHE A 288 -11.19 -11.07 12.64
C PHE A 288 -11.16 -9.61 13.09
N GLU A 289 -12.20 -8.83 12.78
CA GLU A 289 -12.30 -7.41 13.14
C GLU A 289 -12.20 -7.17 14.64
N GLU A 290 -12.87 -8.01 15.44
CA GLU A 290 -12.83 -7.94 16.90
C GLU A 290 -11.41 -8.15 17.41
N MET A 291 -10.73 -9.22 17.01
CA MET A 291 -9.35 -9.49 17.45
C MET A 291 -8.36 -8.43 16.93
N TRP A 292 -8.46 -8.04 15.66
CA TRP A 292 -7.59 -7.04 15.04
C TRP A 292 -7.76 -5.65 15.65
N SER A 293 -8.94 -5.30 16.14
CA SER A 293 -9.14 -4.00 16.80
C SER A 293 -8.47 -3.92 18.17
N GLU A 294 -8.27 -5.06 18.85
CA GLU A 294 -7.67 -5.08 20.19
C GLU A 294 -6.20 -4.67 20.18
N HIS A 295 -5.40 -5.12 19.19
CA HIS A 295 -3.96 -4.80 19.18
C HIS A 295 -3.67 -3.33 18.98
N ILE A 296 -4.52 -2.63 18.21
CA ILE A 296 -4.45 -1.18 18.05
C ILE A 296 -4.56 -0.50 19.42
N GLY A 297 -5.47 -0.99 20.27
CA GLY A 297 -5.62 -0.51 21.65
C GLY A 297 -4.35 -0.67 22.48
N TYR A 298 -3.64 -1.79 22.35
CA TYR A 298 -2.40 -2.02 23.10
C TYR A 298 -1.25 -1.10 22.65
N PHE A 299 -1.17 -0.75 21.36
CA PHE A 299 -0.24 0.29 20.90
C PHE A 299 -0.60 1.67 21.45
N VAL A 300 -1.89 2.03 21.50
CA VAL A 300 -2.35 3.28 22.12
C VAL A 300 -2.00 3.31 23.62
N ASP A 301 -2.17 2.21 24.33
CA ASP A 301 -1.76 2.09 25.74
C ASP A 301 -0.25 2.31 25.91
N TYR A 302 0.58 1.77 25.01
CA TYR A 302 2.04 1.99 25.02
C TYR A 302 2.40 3.46 24.78
N VAL A 303 1.75 4.12 23.82
CA VAL A 303 1.94 5.56 23.54
C VAL A 303 1.59 6.40 24.76
N ASN A 304 0.42 6.17 25.37
CA ASN A 304 -0.02 6.88 26.57
C ASN A 304 0.93 6.65 27.75
N ALA A 305 1.34 5.40 27.99
CA ALA A 305 2.30 5.06 29.04
C ALA A 305 3.65 5.75 28.82
N THR A 306 4.08 5.92 27.57
CA THR A 306 5.28 6.67 27.21
C THR A 306 5.16 8.14 27.57
N ALA A 307 4.05 8.78 27.20
CA ALA A 307 3.79 10.18 27.52
C ALA A 307 3.69 10.44 29.04
N GLU A 308 3.22 9.45 29.80
CA GLU A 308 3.09 9.51 31.27
C GLU A 308 4.37 9.11 32.03
N GLU A 309 5.44 8.71 31.32
CA GLU A 309 6.66 8.12 31.90
C GLU A 309 6.38 6.89 32.79
N ASP A 310 5.32 6.12 32.49
CA ASP A 310 4.91 4.94 33.26
C ASP A 310 5.46 3.64 32.66
N GLU A 311 6.64 3.25 33.14
CA GLU A 311 7.32 2.02 32.72
C GLU A 311 6.54 0.74 33.04
N ALA A 312 5.68 0.74 34.07
CA ALA A 312 4.88 -0.43 34.40
C ALA A 312 3.73 -0.60 33.40
N ALA A 313 3.10 0.51 32.99
CA ALA A 313 2.06 0.49 31.96
C ALA A 313 2.63 0.14 30.58
N LYS A 314 3.85 0.58 30.24
CA LYS A 314 4.54 0.11 29.03
C LYS A 314 4.74 -1.40 29.03
N GLU A 315 5.24 -1.96 30.13
CA GLU A 315 5.43 -3.41 30.28
C GLU A 315 4.10 -4.16 30.18
N GLU A 316 3.01 -3.61 30.74
CA GLU A 316 1.66 -4.17 30.61
C GLU A 316 1.18 -4.19 29.15
N ALA A 317 1.34 -3.09 28.41
CA ALA A 317 0.99 -3.00 26.98
C ALA A 317 1.77 -4.02 26.13
N LEU A 318 3.09 -4.16 26.37
CA LEU A 318 3.93 -5.15 25.67
C LEU A 318 3.50 -6.59 26.00
N ASN A 319 3.16 -6.90 27.25
CA ASN A 319 2.64 -8.22 27.62
C ASN A 319 1.28 -8.50 26.95
N ASN A 320 0.42 -7.48 26.79
CA ASN A 320 -0.85 -7.63 26.07
C ASN A 320 -0.63 -7.90 24.58
N LEU A 321 0.32 -7.22 23.93
CA LEU A 321 0.72 -7.50 22.55
C LEU A 321 1.29 -8.92 22.38
N GLU A 322 2.07 -9.41 23.35
CA GLU A 322 2.54 -10.80 23.37
C GLU A 322 1.38 -11.80 23.45
N ASN A 323 0.41 -11.58 24.35
CA ASN A 323 -0.76 -12.45 24.44
C ASN A 323 -1.62 -12.40 23.17
N TYR A 324 -1.84 -11.19 22.63
CA TYR A 324 -2.57 -11.00 21.37
C TYR A 324 -1.95 -11.80 20.24
N ARG A 325 -0.62 -11.71 20.07
CA ARG A 325 0.10 -12.45 19.04
C ARG A 325 -0.18 -13.95 19.16
N ASP A 326 -0.07 -14.51 20.35
CA ASP A 326 -0.24 -15.95 20.55
C ASP A 326 -1.69 -16.38 20.24
N GLU A 327 -2.68 -15.61 20.69
CA GLU A 327 -4.10 -15.87 20.45
C GLU A 327 -4.49 -15.69 18.98
N PHE A 328 -4.07 -14.60 18.35
CA PHE A 328 -4.35 -14.30 16.95
C PHE A 328 -3.68 -15.32 16.02
N SER A 329 -2.43 -15.72 16.32
CA SER A 329 -1.74 -16.73 15.51
C SER A 329 -2.41 -18.10 15.61
N GLY A 330 -2.88 -18.49 16.80
CA GLY A 330 -3.68 -19.70 16.97
C GLY A 330 -5.03 -19.63 16.24
N PHE A 331 -5.71 -18.49 16.28
CA PHE A 331 -6.93 -18.24 15.53
C PHE A 331 -6.72 -18.42 14.02
N MET A 332 -5.66 -17.84 13.46
CA MET A 332 -5.35 -17.94 12.03
C MET A 332 -4.96 -19.36 11.62
N GLU A 333 -4.21 -20.09 12.46
CA GLU A 333 -3.89 -21.49 12.21
C GLU A 333 -5.16 -22.36 12.16
N GLU A 334 -6.09 -22.17 13.10
CA GLU A 334 -7.36 -22.89 13.10
C GLU A 334 -8.22 -22.53 11.88
N ALA A 335 -8.36 -21.24 11.58
CA ALA A 335 -9.16 -20.75 10.46
C ALA A 335 -8.65 -21.25 9.10
N THR A 336 -7.33 -21.33 8.94
CA THR A 336 -6.68 -21.77 7.70
C THR A 336 -6.41 -23.27 7.64
N GLU A 337 -6.94 -24.07 8.58
CA GLU A 337 -6.72 -25.51 8.68
C GLU A 337 -5.23 -25.90 8.74
N GLY A 338 -4.40 -25.06 9.36
CA GLY A 338 -2.96 -25.24 9.49
C GLY A 338 -2.12 -24.80 8.30
N ASN A 339 -2.73 -24.17 7.27
CA ASN A 339 -1.99 -23.66 6.12
C ASN A 339 -1.16 -22.40 6.47
N VAL A 340 -1.58 -21.64 7.48
CA VAL A 340 -0.76 -20.61 8.15
C VAL A 340 -0.35 -21.15 9.52
N GLN A 341 0.94 -21.39 9.73
CA GLN A 341 1.44 -21.96 10.98
C GLN A 341 1.49 -20.89 12.08
N ALA A 342 0.95 -21.22 13.26
CA ALA A 342 0.87 -20.27 14.37
C ALA A 342 2.25 -19.76 14.82
N ASP A 343 3.24 -20.66 14.96
CA ASP A 343 4.59 -20.29 15.41
C ASP A 343 5.26 -19.28 14.45
N GLY A 344 5.11 -19.48 13.14
CA GLY A 344 5.71 -18.59 12.13
C GLY A 344 5.00 -17.24 12.04
N LEU A 345 3.66 -17.23 12.13
CA LEU A 345 2.89 -15.99 12.19
C LEU A 345 3.21 -15.20 13.46
N ALA A 346 3.34 -15.88 14.60
CA ALA A 346 3.72 -15.26 15.86
C ALA A 346 5.10 -14.59 15.76
N GLU A 347 6.11 -15.29 15.24
CA GLU A 347 7.45 -14.70 15.04
C GLU A 347 7.41 -13.45 14.14
N GLY A 348 6.67 -13.50 13.04
CA GLY A 348 6.45 -12.34 12.17
C GLY A 348 5.77 -11.17 12.90
N LEU A 349 4.71 -11.43 13.67
CA LEU A 349 4.03 -10.40 14.45
C LEU A 349 4.92 -9.80 15.54
N GLN A 350 5.78 -10.59 16.19
CA GLN A 350 6.76 -10.06 17.15
C GLN A 350 7.73 -9.09 16.48
N MET A 351 8.26 -9.43 15.30
CA MET A 351 9.15 -8.53 14.56
C MET A 351 8.40 -7.27 14.10
N HIS A 352 7.13 -7.37 13.70
CA HIS A 352 6.33 -6.20 13.36
C HIS A 352 6.09 -5.28 14.56
N VAL A 353 5.77 -5.85 15.73
CA VAL A 353 5.65 -5.09 16.99
C VAL A 353 6.96 -4.38 17.33
N GLU A 354 8.10 -5.07 17.21
CA GLU A 354 9.42 -4.49 17.44
C GLU A 354 9.70 -3.30 16.52
N GLN A 355 9.33 -3.39 15.24
CA GLN A 355 9.51 -2.31 14.27
C GLN A 355 8.60 -1.11 14.58
N LEU A 356 7.33 -1.32 14.91
CA LEU A 356 6.42 -0.22 15.25
C LEU A 356 6.80 0.48 16.56
N ILE A 357 7.14 -0.30 17.59
CA ILE A 357 7.64 0.26 18.88
C ILE A 357 8.98 0.94 18.67
N GLY A 358 9.88 0.35 17.88
CA GLY A 358 11.19 0.93 17.55
C GLY A 358 11.06 2.26 16.82
N ALA A 359 10.17 2.34 15.81
CA ALA A 359 9.88 3.57 15.09
C ALA A 359 9.37 4.66 16.03
N PHE A 360 8.43 4.31 16.91
CA PHE A 360 7.85 5.23 17.88
C PHE A 360 8.86 5.71 18.93
N ASP A 361 9.61 4.78 19.55
CA ASP A 361 10.60 5.11 20.57
C ASP A 361 11.73 5.98 19.99
N ALA A 362 12.18 5.70 18.76
CA ALA A 362 13.15 6.52 18.04
C ALA A 362 12.61 7.93 17.77
N TYR A 363 11.35 8.02 17.32
CA TYR A 363 10.68 9.31 17.08
C TYR A 363 10.61 10.17 18.36
N VAL A 364 10.13 9.60 19.46
CA VAL A 364 10.04 10.28 20.77
C VAL A 364 11.43 10.68 21.29
N ALA A 365 12.47 9.90 20.97
CA ALA A 365 13.85 10.22 21.31
C ALA A 365 14.49 11.30 20.41
N GLY A 366 13.83 11.70 19.33
CA GLY A 366 14.36 12.62 18.31
C GLY A 366 15.38 11.98 17.37
N ASP A 367 15.45 10.65 17.31
CA ASP A 367 16.25 9.88 16.34
C ASP A 367 15.39 9.59 15.11
N TYR A 368 15.10 10.64 14.34
CA TYR A 368 14.14 10.57 13.24
C TYR A 368 14.63 9.69 12.10
N GLU A 369 15.93 9.63 11.81
CA GLU A 369 16.48 8.71 10.81
C GLU A 369 16.17 7.25 11.16
N GLU A 370 16.37 6.84 12.41
CA GLU A 370 15.99 5.49 12.86
C GLU A 370 14.47 5.30 12.84
N ALA A 371 13.69 6.32 13.23
CA ALA A 371 12.23 6.26 13.21
C ALA A 371 11.69 5.93 11.81
N TYR A 372 12.17 6.65 10.78
CA TYR A 372 11.78 6.37 9.39
C TYR A 372 12.36 5.05 8.88
N SER A 373 13.58 4.65 9.28
CA SER A 373 14.12 3.34 8.92
C SER A 373 13.20 2.21 9.41
N GLN A 374 12.81 2.24 10.69
CA GLN A 374 11.91 1.26 11.29
C GLN A 374 10.50 1.32 10.68
N ALA A 375 9.98 2.52 10.37
CA ALA A 375 8.68 2.67 9.71
C ALA A 375 8.66 2.04 8.31
N ARG A 376 9.71 2.27 7.51
CA ARG A 376 9.88 1.64 6.18
C ARG A 376 10.02 0.12 6.28
N GLU A 377 10.79 -0.36 7.26
CA GLU A 377 10.91 -1.80 7.53
C GLU A 377 9.56 -2.43 7.93
N ALA A 378 8.78 -1.77 8.80
CA ALA A 378 7.44 -2.21 9.18
C ALA A 378 6.50 -2.25 7.97
N TYR A 379 6.52 -1.21 7.13
CA TYR A 379 5.71 -1.12 5.91
C TYR A 379 6.03 -2.25 4.94
N GLY A 380 7.31 -2.50 4.67
CA GLY A 380 7.78 -3.56 3.78
C GLY A 380 7.53 -4.98 4.33
N HIS A 381 7.68 -5.18 5.64
CA HIS A 381 7.45 -6.46 6.30
C HIS A 381 6.02 -7.00 6.06
N MET A 382 5.04 -6.11 5.94
CA MET A 382 3.65 -6.50 5.67
C MET A 382 3.42 -7.19 4.32
N TYR A 383 4.31 -7.02 3.34
CA TYR A 383 4.25 -7.79 2.09
C TYR A 383 4.60 -9.27 2.28
N GLY A 384 5.51 -9.59 3.21
CA GLY A 384 5.79 -10.97 3.61
C GLY A 384 4.61 -11.59 4.36
N ALA A 385 3.96 -10.83 5.24
CA ALA A 385 2.73 -11.27 5.89
C ALA A 385 1.61 -11.53 4.87
N ALA A 386 1.45 -10.64 3.88
CA ALA A 386 0.50 -10.81 2.79
C ALA A 386 0.77 -12.07 1.95
N GLU A 387 2.04 -12.37 1.63
CA GLU A 387 2.42 -13.60 0.94
C GLU A 387 2.04 -14.84 1.76
N SER A 388 2.36 -14.87 3.06
CA SER A 388 2.04 -16.00 3.93
C SER A 388 0.53 -16.23 4.05
N LEU A 389 -0.24 -15.17 4.33
CA LEU A 389 -1.69 -15.24 4.48
C LEU A 389 -2.38 -15.62 3.17
N SER A 390 -2.02 -14.97 2.06
CA SER A 390 -2.59 -15.27 0.75
C SER A 390 -2.23 -16.69 0.29
N SER A 391 -1.01 -17.17 0.56
CA SER A 391 -0.62 -18.56 0.31
C SER A 391 -1.53 -19.53 1.07
N GLY A 392 -1.75 -19.28 2.36
CA GLY A 392 -2.62 -20.10 3.21
C GLY A 392 -4.05 -20.18 2.69
N ILE A 393 -4.62 -19.02 2.34
CA ILE A 393 -5.97 -18.89 1.78
C ILE A 393 -6.09 -19.63 0.43
N VAL A 394 -5.14 -19.43 -0.48
CA VAL A 394 -5.17 -20.06 -1.81
C VAL A 394 -5.03 -21.57 -1.71
N MET A 395 -4.19 -22.08 -0.79
CA MET A 395 -4.07 -23.52 -0.52
C MET A 395 -5.36 -24.13 0.02
N GLN A 396 -6.10 -23.41 0.88
CA GLN A 396 -7.38 -23.89 1.42
C GLN A 396 -8.52 -23.81 0.39
N HIS A 397 -8.51 -22.80 -0.47
CA HIS A 397 -9.58 -22.50 -1.43
C HIS A 397 -9.11 -22.40 -2.90
N PRO A 398 -8.40 -23.42 -3.46
CA PRO A 398 -7.79 -23.31 -4.79
C PRO A 398 -8.83 -23.08 -5.90
N ASP A 399 -10.03 -23.63 -5.77
CA ASP A 399 -11.10 -23.44 -6.76
C ASP A 399 -11.55 -21.97 -6.91
N MET A 400 -11.39 -21.13 -5.87
CA MET A 400 -11.72 -19.70 -5.93
C MET A 400 -10.72 -18.90 -6.77
N PHE A 401 -9.48 -19.39 -6.90
CA PHE A 401 -8.36 -18.65 -7.48
C PHE A 401 -7.86 -19.23 -8.82
N ALA A 402 -8.53 -20.26 -9.34
CA ALA A 402 -8.20 -20.84 -10.63
C ALA A 402 -8.41 -19.85 -11.80
N ALA A 403 -7.44 -19.77 -12.71
CA ALA A 403 -7.43 -18.80 -13.82
C ALA A 403 -8.52 -19.03 -14.90
N ASP A 404 -9.18 -20.20 -14.92
CA ASP A 404 -10.14 -20.62 -15.95
C ASP A 404 -11.62 -20.30 -15.64
N MET A 405 -11.90 -19.47 -14.62
CA MET A 405 -13.24 -18.92 -14.43
C MET A 405 -13.61 -18.02 -15.64
N PRO A 406 -14.77 -18.20 -16.31
CA PRO A 406 -15.09 -17.48 -17.53
C PRO A 406 -15.03 -15.96 -17.33
N SER A 407 -14.26 -15.30 -18.20
CA SER A 407 -14.11 -13.86 -18.27
C SER A 407 -15.45 -13.17 -18.61
N GLU A 408 -16.25 -12.85 -17.60
CA GLU A 408 -16.98 -11.58 -17.64
C GLU A 408 -16.08 -10.53 -17.00
N MET A 409 -15.17 -9.97 -17.80
CA MET A 409 -14.50 -8.73 -17.41
C MET A 409 -15.54 -7.61 -17.38
N PRO A 410 -15.67 -6.84 -16.28
CA PRO A 410 -16.08 -5.46 -16.45
C PRO A 410 -14.94 -4.73 -17.18
N ASN A 411 -15.30 -3.94 -18.19
CA ASN A 411 -14.40 -3.03 -18.90
C ASN A 411 -13.47 -2.29 -17.92
N THR A 412 -12.19 -2.66 -17.85
CA THR A 412 -11.15 -1.79 -17.26
C THR A 412 -10.73 -0.78 -18.32
N GLY A 413 -11.67 0.10 -18.70
CA GLY A 413 -11.27 1.40 -19.20
C GLY A 413 -10.82 2.21 -17.99
N LEU A 414 -9.71 2.94 -18.11
CA LEU A 414 -9.16 3.86 -17.11
C LEU A 414 -10.07 5.09 -16.84
N GLY A 415 -11.37 4.96 -17.08
CA GLY A 415 -12.37 6.00 -16.88
C GLY A 415 -13.26 5.70 -15.67
N THR A 416 -13.61 6.77 -14.95
CA THR A 416 -14.49 6.85 -13.77
C THR A 416 -15.68 5.87 -13.74
N PRO A 417 -16.11 5.40 -12.55
CA PRO A 417 -17.22 4.45 -12.44
C PRO A 417 -18.58 5.13 -12.67
N GLU A 418 -19.17 4.95 -13.85
CA GLU A 418 -20.59 5.24 -14.09
C GLU A 418 -21.46 3.98 -13.91
N THR A 419 -22.51 4.13 -13.10
CA THR A 419 -23.53 3.14 -12.76
C THR A 419 -24.19 2.46 -13.96
N GLN A 420 -24.19 1.12 -14.04
CA GLN A 420 -25.31 0.37 -14.61
C GLN A 420 -25.42 -1.13 -14.24
N SER A 421 -26.63 -1.49 -13.81
CA SER A 421 -27.30 -2.81 -13.84
C SER A 421 -26.92 -3.89 -12.82
N THR A 422 -27.83 -4.06 -11.87
CA THR A 422 -27.98 -5.15 -10.89
C THR A 422 -27.93 -6.55 -11.54
N ASN A 423 -26.83 -7.29 -11.33
CA ASN A 423 -26.68 -8.75 -11.24
C ASN A 423 -25.28 -9.21 -11.70
N ALA A 424 -24.22 -8.79 -11.00
CA ALA A 424 -22.89 -9.41 -11.02
C ALA A 424 -22.19 -9.05 -9.70
N LEU A 425 -21.46 -10.01 -9.11
CA LEU A 425 -20.92 -9.95 -7.76
C LEU A 425 -19.98 -8.74 -7.54
N MET A 426 -20.14 -8.11 -6.38
CA MET A 426 -19.47 -6.88 -5.96
C MET A 426 -17.96 -7.07 -5.81
N TRP A 427 -17.21 -6.33 -6.62
CA TRP A 427 -15.88 -5.80 -6.30
C TRP A 427 -15.97 -4.28 -6.44
N THR A 428 -16.34 -3.58 -5.37
CA THR A 428 -16.04 -2.17 -5.15
C THR A 428 -16.23 -1.86 -3.66
N MET A 429 -15.15 -1.43 -3.01
CA MET A 429 -15.22 -0.79 -1.70
C MET A 429 -16.02 0.51 -1.81
N GLY A 430 -16.92 0.71 -0.85
CA GLY A 430 -17.97 1.72 -0.91
C GLY A 430 -17.49 3.14 -0.59
N ALA A 431 -17.93 4.09 -1.39
CA ALA A 431 -18.01 5.49 -1.02
C ALA A 431 -19.47 5.96 -1.14
N ILE A 432 -20.13 6.26 -0.02
CA ILE A 432 -21.33 7.11 -0.01
C ILE A 432 -21.18 8.11 1.13
N ILE A 433 -21.17 9.40 0.81
CA ILE A 433 -22.16 10.41 1.23
C ILE A 433 -21.78 11.72 0.52
N LEU A 434 -22.70 12.26 -0.29
CA LEU A 434 -22.73 13.69 -0.60
C LEU A 434 -24.17 14.19 -0.56
N ALA A 435 -24.45 15.05 0.40
CA ALA A 435 -25.68 15.82 0.53
C ALA A 435 -25.57 17.12 -0.29
N GLY A 436 -26.65 17.52 -0.99
CA GLY A 436 -26.64 18.76 -1.80
C GLY A 436 -27.95 19.17 -2.49
N ILE A 437 -28.98 19.40 -1.68
CA ILE A 437 -30.13 20.36 -1.75
C ILE A 437 -30.42 21.26 -3.02
N VAL A 438 -31.75 21.44 -3.27
CA VAL A 438 -32.59 22.43 -4.04
C VAL A 438 -32.73 22.35 -5.60
N VAL A 439 -33.87 22.56 -6.32
CA VAL A 439 -35.22 23.20 -6.07
C VAL A 439 -36.33 22.70 -7.06
N PHE A 440 -37.60 23.03 -6.73
CA PHE A 440 -38.83 23.28 -7.55
C PHE A 440 -39.71 22.04 -7.86
N THR A 441 -41.04 21.92 -7.57
CA THR A 441 -42.10 22.87 -7.17
C THR A 441 -43.45 22.17 -6.86
N ILE A 442 -44.36 22.91 -6.20
CA ILE A 442 -45.85 22.92 -6.34
C ILE A 442 -46.72 22.01 -5.42
N ARG A 443 -47.30 22.70 -4.42
CA ARG A 443 -48.71 22.76 -3.96
C ARG A 443 -49.49 21.51 -3.49
N GLN A 444 -50.02 21.70 -2.27
CA GLN A 444 -51.44 21.67 -1.84
C GLN A 444 -51.95 20.50 -0.98
N LYS A 445 -52.48 20.90 0.20
CA LYS A 445 -53.53 20.29 1.05
C LYS A 445 -53.12 18.96 1.75
N TYR A 446 -53.28 18.77 3.06
CA TYR A 446 -54.41 18.97 3.97
C TYR A 446 -53.86 19.20 5.41
N SER A 447 -54.26 20.23 6.16
CA SER A 447 -55.40 20.27 7.11
C SER A 447 -55.44 19.17 8.19
N LYS A 448 -55.19 19.60 9.44
CA LYS A 448 -55.66 19.05 10.74
C LYS A 448 -55.04 17.68 11.12
N GLN A 449 -54.57 17.47 12.34
CA GLN A 449 -55.04 17.95 13.64
C GLN A 449 -53.90 17.92 14.66
#